data_AF-A0A522SZN1-F1
#
_entry.id   AF-A0A522SZN1-F1
#
_cell.length_a   1.000
_cell.length_b   1.000
_cell.length_c   1.000
_cell.angle_alpha   90.00
_cell.angle_beta   90.00
_cell.angle_gamma   90.00
#
_symmetry.space_group_name_H-M   'P 1'
#
loop_
_entity.id
_entity.type
_entity.pdbx_description
1 polymer ?
#
loop_
_entity_poly.entity_id
_entity_poly.type
_entity_poly.pdbx_seq_one_letter_code
_entity_poly.pdbx_strand_id
1 'polypeptide(L)'
;MTDVRRETPHDRVEASLSAADDRLRLSEWLPPQEGVVPRVRIGRRWINVLWLLPLVVILLILGIAVAQQLRTMPEVQAFITRYPGDTPSFSAVYTGFPLWLRLLHFFNFFFMMFIIRAGIQILADHPRLYWRRDCTPGTDWFRFQKAVPKDRIWTSKDDSVSIPKWLGIPGVRHSIGLARWWHFSFDLLWVINGIAFYVLLFT
;
A
#
# COMPACT_ATOMS: atom_id res chain seq x y z
N MET A 1 -33.27 -4.32 62.44
CA MET A 1 -33.14 -3.51 61.22
C MET A 1 -31.94 -4.07 60.45
N THR A 2 -32.17 -5.12 59.68
CA THR A 2 -31.14 -5.81 58.89
C THR A 2 -31.42 -5.54 57.42
N ASP A 3 -30.57 -4.73 56.82
CA ASP A 3 -30.58 -4.38 55.40
C ASP A 3 -30.16 -5.60 54.58
N VAL A 4 -31.14 -6.31 54.02
CA VAL A 4 -30.91 -7.40 53.08
C VAL A 4 -30.69 -6.76 51.72
N ARG A 5 -29.43 -6.46 51.40
CA ARG A 5 -29.01 -6.07 50.05
C ARG A 5 -29.39 -7.22 49.10
N ARG A 6 -30.46 -7.02 48.33
CA ARG A 6 -30.85 -7.93 47.23
C ARG A 6 -29.73 -7.93 46.19
N GLU A 7 -28.93 -8.99 46.18
CA GLU A 7 -28.07 -9.30 45.04
C GLU A 7 -28.98 -9.52 43.83
N THR A 8 -28.82 -8.66 42.83
CA THR A 8 -29.46 -8.84 41.53
C THR A 8 -28.91 -10.13 40.92
N PRO A 9 -29.75 -11.03 40.38
CA PRO A 9 -29.24 -12.24 39.74
C PRO A 9 -28.30 -11.82 38.61
N HIS A 10 -27.05 -12.32 38.63
CA HIS A 10 -26.14 -12.22 37.49
C HIS A 10 -26.89 -12.54 36.20
N ASP A 11 -26.71 -11.71 35.17
CA ASP A 11 -27.42 -11.84 33.90
C ASP A 11 -27.25 -13.27 33.36
N ARG A 12 -28.35 -13.96 33.01
CA ARG A 12 -28.30 -15.36 32.54
C ARG A 12 -27.40 -15.51 31.33
N VAL A 13 -27.27 -14.44 30.53
CA VAL A 13 -26.36 -14.39 29.40
C VAL A 13 -24.91 -14.50 29.87
N GLU A 14 -24.51 -13.73 30.89
CA GLU A 14 -23.15 -13.75 31.47
C GLU A 14 -22.79 -15.16 32.00
N ALA A 15 -23.71 -15.81 32.70
CA ALA A 15 -23.52 -17.17 33.21
C ALA A 15 -23.43 -18.25 32.11
N SER A 16 -23.83 -17.93 30.88
CA SER A 16 -23.78 -18.84 29.73
C SER A 16 -22.58 -18.59 28.80
N LEU A 17 -21.76 -17.57 29.07
CA LEU A 17 -20.55 -17.30 28.30
C LEU A 17 -19.50 -18.37 28.62
N SER A 18 -19.08 -19.13 27.61
CA SER A 18 -17.88 -19.94 27.71
C SER A 18 -16.65 -19.06 27.67
N ALA A 19 -15.56 -19.50 28.31
CA ALA A 19 -14.26 -18.88 28.07
C ALA A 19 -13.95 -18.85 26.56
N ALA A 20 -13.39 -17.74 26.08
CA ALA A 20 -12.99 -17.61 24.69
C ALA A 20 -11.98 -18.72 24.34
N ASP A 21 -12.18 -19.39 23.20
CA ASP A 21 -11.24 -20.41 22.71
C ASP A 21 -9.96 -19.71 22.24
N ASP A 22 -8.81 -20.04 22.83
CA ASP A 22 -7.50 -19.48 22.47
C ASP A 22 -6.90 -20.11 21.20
N ARG A 23 -7.64 -21.03 20.55
CA ARG A 23 -7.16 -21.76 19.37
C ARG A 23 -7.56 -21.07 18.07
N LEU A 24 -6.59 -20.94 17.16
CA LEU A 24 -6.84 -20.46 15.81
C LEU A 24 -7.41 -21.59 14.94
N ARG A 25 -8.73 -21.57 14.71
CA ARG A 25 -9.43 -22.52 13.82
C ARG A 25 -9.42 -22.01 12.38
N LEU A 26 -8.34 -22.32 11.65
CA LEU A 26 -8.20 -21.91 10.25
C LEU A 26 -9.29 -22.45 9.32
N SER A 27 -9.95 -23.55 9.69
CA SER A 27 -11.06 -24.16 8.94
C SER A 27 -12.33 -23.33 8.91
N GLU A 28 -12.52 -22.42 9.89
CA GLU A 28 -13.68 -21.53 9.97
C GLU A 28 -13.44 -20.22 9.21
N TRP A 29 -12.26 -20.03 8.63
CA TRP A 29 -11.91 -18.80 7.89
C TRP A 29 -12.38 -18.89 6.44
N LEU A 30 -12.70 -17.73 5.86
CA LEU A 30 -13.04 -17.66 4.44
C LEU A 30 -11.89 -18.26 3.60
N PRO A 31 -12.21 -19.10 2.60
CA PRO A 31 -11.21 -19.62 1.70
C PRO A 31 -10.55 -18.48 0.93
N PRO A 32 -9.27 -18.62 0.54
CA PRO A 32 -8.57 -17.63 -0.26
C PRO A 32 -9.36 -17.27 -1.52
N GLN A 33 -9.50 -15.97 -1.77
CA GLN A 33 -10.20 -15.45 -2.94
C GLN A 33 -9.19 -15.01 -3.98
N GLU A 34 -9.28 -15.57 -5.19
CA GLU A 34 -8.40 -15.20 -6.30
C GLU A 34 -8.89 -13.93 -6.99
N GLY A 35 -8.00 -12.95 -7.09
CA GLY A 35 -8.24 -11.74 -7.87
C GLY A 35 -8.03 -11.97 -9.37
N VAL A 36 -8.34 -10.94 -10.14
CA VAL A 36 -7.97 -10.85 -11.56
C VAL A 36 -6.90 -9.78 -11.73
N VAL A 37 -6.20 -9.80 -12.86
CA VAL A 37 -5.28 -8.72 -13.20
C VAL A 37 -5.99 -7.36 -13.12
N PRO A 38 -5.39 -6.33 -12.50
CA PRO A 38 -6.00 -5.03 -12.35
C PRO A 38 -6.48 -4.44 -13.68
N ARG A 39 -7.66 -3.83 -13.64
CA ARG A 39 -8.30 -3.20 -14.80
C ARG A 39 -8.77 -1.81 -14.44
N VAL A 40 -8.64 -0.89 -15.39
CA VAL A 40 -9.14 0.47 -15.31
C VAL A 40 -10.28 0.63 -16.31
N ARG A 41 -11.34 1.33 -15.92
CA ARG A 41 -12.46 1.65 -16.79
C ARG A 41 -12.26 3.02 -17.41
N ILE A 42 -12.20 3.08 -18.74
CA ILE A 42 -12.22 4.31 -19.52
C ILE A 42 -13.52 4.34 -20.32
N GLY A 43 -14.42 5.26 -19.95
CA GLY A 43 -15.78 5.30 -20.48
C GLY A 43 -16.53 3.99 -20.20
N ARG A 44 -16.90 3.26 -21.27
CA ARG A 44 -17.60 1.97 -21.18
C ARG A 44 -16.67 0.75 -21.24
N ARG A 45 -15.37 0.94 -21.49
CA ARG A 45 -14.42 -0.16 -21.74
C ARG A 45 -13.53 -0.41 -20.52
N TRP A 46 -13.26 -1.69 -20.26
CA TRP A 46 -12.27 -2.12 -19.27
C TRP A 46 -10.95 -2.41 -19.98
N ILE A 47 -9.89 -1.73 -19.54
CA ILE A 47 -8.54 -1.87 -20.06
C ILE A 47 -7.70 -2.55 -18.98
N ASN A 48 -6.97 -3.59 -19.38
CA ASN A 48 -6.06 -4.30 -18.49
C ASN A 48 -4.83 -3.42 -18.21
N VAL A 49 -4.43 -3.29 -16.94
CA VAL A 49 -3.26 -2.51 -16.52
C VAL A 49 -1.96 -3.04 -17.13
N LEU A 50 -1.91 -4.30 -17.57
CA LEU A 50 -0.74 -4.86 -18.27
C LEU A 50 -0.39 -4.12 -19.57
N TRP A 51 -1.32 -3.37 -20.19
CA TRP A 51 -1.02 -2.50 -21.33
C TRP A 51 -0.05 -1.36 -20.99
N LEU A 52 0.13 -1.04 -19.70
CA LEU A 52 1.17 -0.10 -19.28
C LEU A 52 2.57 -0.63 -19.57
N LEU A 53 2.80 -1.94 -19.57
CA LEU A 53 4.13 -2.51 -19.83
C LEU A 53 4.64 -2.18 -21.25
N PRO A 54 3.95 -2.55 -22.35
CA PRO A 54 4.40 -2.18 -23.68
C PRO A 54 4.37 -0.66 -23.90
N LEU A 55 3.41 0.06 -23.31
CA LEU A 55 3.37 1.52 -23.38
C LEU A 55 4.63 2.15 -22.78
N VAL A 56 5.04 1.74 -21.59
CA VAL A 56 6.26 2.23 -20.92
C VAL A 56 7.49 1.90 -21.76
N VAL A 57 7.59 0.69 -22.32
CA VAL A 57 8.71 0.31 -23.20
C VAL A 57 8.77 1.22 -24.43
N ILE A 58 7.65 1.47 -25.10
CA ILE A 58 7.58 2.37 -26.26
C ILE A 58 7.98 3.79 -25.86
N LEU A 59 7.47 4.30 -24.73
CA LEU A 59 7.81 5.64 -24.24
C LEU A 59 9.29 5.76 -23.89
N LEU A 60 9.91 4.73 -23.30
CA LEU A 60 11.34 4.71 -23.01
C LEU A 60 12.17 4.72 -24.30
N ILE A 61 11.80 3.90 -25.29
CA ILE A 61 12.49 3.87 -26.60
C ILE A 61 12.38 5.23 -27.28
N LEU A 62 11.19 5.82 -27.31
CA LEU A 62 10.97 7.14 -27.87
C LEU A 62 11.77 8.21 -27.10
N GLY A 63 11.80 8.12 -25.78
CA GLY A 63 12.59 9.00 -24.91
C GLY A 63 14.08 8.93 -25.23
N ILE A 64 14.63 7.73 -25.46
CA ILE A 64 16.02 7.54 -25.90
C ILE A 64 16.25 8.22 -27.25
N ALA A 65 15.37 7.99 -28.24
CA ALA A 65 15.50 8.58 -29.56
C ALA A 65 15.45 10.12 -29.51
N VAL A 66 14.53 10.69 -28.72
CA VAL A 66 14.43 12.13 -28.49
C VAL A 66 15.71 12.66 -27.82
N ALA A 67 16.20 11.99 -26.77
CA ALA A 67 17.43 12.40 -26.09
C ALA A 67 18.66 12.34 -27.03
N GLN A 68 18.76 11.30 -27.87
CA GLN A 68 19.81 11.18 -28.87
C GLN A 68 19.71 12.29 -29.92
N GLN A 69 18.51 12.58 -30.43
CA GLN A 69 18.30 13.66 -31.38
C GLN A 69 18.69 15.02 -30.79
N LEU A 70 18.31 15.30 -29.54
CA LEU A 70 18.70 16.53 -28.85
C LEU A 70 20.22 16.67 -28.75
N ARG A 71 20.96 15.58 -28.50
CA ARG A 71 22.44 15.59 -28.47
C ARG A 71 23.10 15.88 -29.82
N THR A 72 22.36 15.87 -30.94
CA THR A 72 22.88 16.30 -32.25
C THR A 72 22.80 17.80 -32.48
N MET A 73 22.03 18.53 -31.66
CA MET A 73 21.86 19.97 -31.80
C MET A 73 23.12 20.73 -31.30
N PRO A 74 23.62 21.74 -32.04
CA PRO A 74 24.83 22.48 -31.67
C PRO A 74 24.76 23.11 -30.28
N GLU A 75 23.60 23.66 -29.90
CA GLU A 75 23.39 24.28 -28.58
C GLU A 75 23.53 23.27 -27.43
N VAL A 76 23.01 22.05 -27.63
CA VAL A 76 23.09 20.98 -26.62
C VAL A 76 24.53 20.47 -26.52
N GLN A 77 25.24 20.36 -27.64
CA GLN A 77 26.66 19.99 -27.64
C GLN A 77 27.50 21.04 -26.92
N ALA A 78 27.31 22.32 -27.23
CA ALA A 78 27.99 23.42 -26.55
C ALA A 78 27.69 23.42 -25.05
N PHE A 79 26.44 23.16 -24.65
CA PHE A 79 26.06 23.01 -23.25
C PHE A 79 26.80 21.85 -22.57
N ILE A 80 26.83 20.66 -23.18
CA ILE A 80 27.52 19.48 -22.62
C ILE A 80 29.02 19.75 -22.47
N THR A 81 29.65 20.40 -23.46
CA THR A 81 31.07 20.77 -23.37
C THR A 81 31.32 21.79 -22.27
N ARG A 82 30.40 22.73 -22.04
CA ARG A 82 30.51 23.73 -20.98
C ARG A 82 30.23 23.15 -19.59
N TYR A 83 29.32 22.18 -19.50
CA TYR A 83 28.87 21.55 -18.25
C TYR A 83 28.94 20.01 -18.38
N PRO A 84 30.15 19.42 -18.39
CA PRO A 84 30.35 17.98 -18.59
C PRO A 84 29.77 17.10 -17.48
N GLY A 85 29.47 17.66 -16.30
CA GLY A 85 28.84 16.95 -15.19
C GLY A 85 29.78 16.02 -14.42
N ASP A 86 31.07 16.05 -14.74
CA ASP A 86 32.13 15.48 -13.93
C ASP A 86 32.65 16.51 -12.93
N THR A 87 32.94 16.04 -11.71
CA THR A 87 33.66 16.84 -10.73
C THR A 87 35.15 16.63 -10.95
N PRO A 88 35.98 17.68 -11.10
CA PRO A 88 37.44 17.56 -11.22
C PRO A 88 38.11 16.88 -10.03
N SER A 89 37.39 16.72 -8.92
CA SER A 89 37.88 16.18 -7.66
C SER A 89 37.97 14.64 -7.72
N PHE A 90 39.14 14.13 -8.09
CA PHE A 90 39.59 12.76 -7.80
C PHE A 90 39.96 12.55 -6.33
N SER A 91 39.72 13.53 -5.46
CA SER A 91 39.95 13.39 -4.03
C SER A 91 39.03 12.31 -3.48
N ALA A 92 39.63 11.20 -3.05
CA ALA A 92 38.91 10.13 -2.37
C ALA A 92 38.12 10.73 -1.20
N VAL A 93 36.80 10.59 -1.27
CA VAL A 93 35.89 11.05 -0.22
C VAL A 93 35.92 10.00 0.88
N TYR A 94 36.72 10.24 1.91
CA TYR A 94 36.83 9.35 3.08
C TYR A 94 35.72 9.59 4.11
N THR A 95 34.95 10.66 3.96
CA THR A 95 33.86 11.04 4.86
C THR A 95 32.51 10.80 4.18
N GLY A 96 31.74 9.84 4.68
CA GLY A 96 30.37 9.62 4.22
C GLY A 96 29.39 10.65 4.80
N PHE A 97 28.11 10.51 4.44
CA PHE A 97 27.04 11.29 5.06
C PHE A 97 27.04 11.16 6.59
N PRO A 98 26.56 12.16 7.34
CA PRO A 98 26.39 12.04 8.78
C PRO A 98 25.57 10.80 9.16
N LEU A 99 25.88 10.19 10.30
CA LEU A 99 25.20 8.96 10.74
C LEU A 99 23.68 9.17 10.88
N TRP A 100 23.26 10.29 11.47
CA TRP A 100 21.84 10.63 11.63
C TRP A 100 21.11 10.62 10.27
N LEU A 101 21.73 11.19 9.23
CA LEU A 101 21.13 11.28 7.90
C LEU A 101 20.95 9.90 7.27
N ARG A 102 21.96 9.05 7.41
CA ARG A 102 21.92 7.65 6.95
C ARG A 102 20.84 6.85 7.68
N LEU A 103 20.72 7.02 8.99
CA LEU A 103 19.71 6.33 9.79
C LEU A 103 18.29 6.80 9.44
N LEU A 104 18.03 8.10 9.35
CA LEU A 104 16.72 8.62 8.97
C LEU A 104 16.33 8.22 7.55
N HIS A 105 17.30 8.16 6.62
CA HIS A 105 17.08 7.66 5.26
C HIS A 105 16.73 6.17 5.26
N PHE A 106 17.45 5.35 6.03
CA PHE A 106 17.15 3.93 6.21
C PHE A 106 15.74 3.74 6.79
N PHE A 107 15.41 4.43 7.88
CA PHE A 107 14.11 4.34 8.52
C PHE A 107 12.99 4.83 7.60
N ASN A 108 13.23 5.86 6.78
CA ASN A 108 12.29 6.31 5.76
C ASN A 108 11.91 5.14 4.83
N PHE A 109 12.89 4.44 4.24
CA PHE A 109 12.61 3.28 3.38
C PHE A 109 11.97 2.13 4.15
N PHE A 110 12.47 1.84 5.35
CA PHE A 110 11.94 0.78 6.21
C PHE A 110 10.47 0.99 6.55
N PHE A 111 10.07 2.21 6.93
CA PHE A 111 8.68 2.54 7.22
C PHE A 111 7.81 2.52 5.95
N MET A 112 8.29 3.12 4.85
CA MET A 112 7.58 3.06 3.56
C MET A 112 7.29 1.62 3.13
N MET A 113 8.23 0.68 3.36
CA MET A 113 8.02 -0.73 3.04
C MET A 113 6.80 -1.32 3.77
N PHE A 114 6.62 -1.04 5.07
CA PHE A 114 5.44 -1.47 5.82
C PHE A 114 4.16 -0.74 5.42
N ILE A 115 4.22 0.59 5.21
CA ILE A 115 3.08 1.40 4.76
C ILE A 115 2.55 0.87 3.43
N ILE A 116 3.43 0.61 2.46
CA ILE A 116 3.06 0.10 1.12
C ILE A 116 2.46 -1.30 1.24
N ARG A 117 3.10 -2.23 1.96
CA ARG A 117 2.60 -3.61 2.13
C ARG A 117 1.24 -3.64 2.82
N ALA A 118 1.06 -2.82 3.86
CA ALA A 118 -0.21 -2.67 4.56
C ALA A 118 -1.26 -2.01 3.66
N GLY A 119 -0.89 -0.99 2.88
CA GLY A 119 -1.77 -0.33 1.91
C GLY A 119 -2.26 -1.28 0.82
N ILE A 120 -1.39 -2.14 0.30
CA ILE A 120 -1.76 -3.20 -0.66
C ILE A 120 -2.77 -4.16 -0.04
N GLN A 121 -2.62 -4.54 1.23
CA GLN A 121 -3.60 -5.39 1.91
C GLN A 121 -4.93 -4.69 2.13
N ILE A 122 -4.93 -3.42 2.55
CA ILE A 122 -6.17 -2.62 2.68
C ILE A 122 -6.89 -2.58 1.34
N LEU A 123 -6.15 -2.32 0.25
CA LEU A 123 -6.70 -2.30 -1.09
C LEU A 123 -7.20 -3.69 -1.52
N ALA A 124 -6.56 -4.78 -1.11
CA ALA A 124 -6.99 -6.13 -1.41
C ALA A 124 -8.28 -6.54 -0.66
N ASP A 125 -8.52 -6.03 0.55
CA ASP A 125 -9.80 -6.18 1.23
C ASP A 125 -10.91 -5.27 0.63
N HIS A 126 -10.55 -4.25 -0.15
CA HIS A 126 -11.50 -3.44 -0.93
C HIS A 126 -11.01 -3.20 -2.37
N PRO A 127 -11.06 -4.22 -3.25
CA PRO A 127 -10.33 -4.23 -4.51
C PRO A 127 -11.00 -3.46 -5.64
N ARG A 128 -11.87 -2.49 -5.29
CA ARG A 128 -12.64 -1.66 -6.21
C ARG A 128 -12.53 -0.22 -5.76
N LEU A 129 -12.22 0.67 -6.70
CA LEU A 129 -12.17 2.11 -6.44
C LEU A 129 -13.25 2.83 -7.24
N TYR A 130 -13.80 3.86 -6.60
CA TYR A 130 -14.97 4.60 -7.07
C TYR A 130 -14.64 6.10 -7.09
N TRP A 131 -15.23 6.84 -8.01
CA TRP A 131 -15.18 8.31 -8.00
C TRP A 131 -16.34 8.90 -7.22
N ARG A 132 -17.44 8.16 -7.14
CA ARG A 132 -18.66 8.59 -6.47
C ARG A 132 -18.65 8.08 -5.04
N ARG A 133 -19.29 8.85 -4.15
CA ARG A 133 -19.38 8.56 -2.71
C ARG A 133 -20.29 7.37 -2.39
N ASP A 134 -21.29 7.11 -3.23
CA ASP A 134 -22.26 6.03 -3.06
C ASP A 134 -21.67 4.63 -3.34
N CYS A 135 -20.52 4.56 -4.02
CA CYS A 135 -19.80 3.32 -4.32
C CYS A 135 -20.70 2.21 -4.90
N THR A 136 -21.69 2.59 -5.71
CA THR A 136 -22.68 1.66 -6.22
C THR A 136 -22.04 0.61 -7.15
N PRO A 137 -22.41 -0.69 -7.04
CA PRO A 137 -21.83 -1.73 -7.88
C PRO A 137 -21.93 -1.41 -9.38
N GLY A 138 -20.81 -1.56 -10.10
CA GLY A 138 -20.73 -1.21 -11.52
C GLY A 138 -20.38 0.25 -11.77
N THR A 139 -20.19 1.09 -10.74
CA THR A 139 -19.63 2.45 -10.87
C THR A 139 -18.12 2.52 -10.57
N ASP A 140 -17.49 1.37 -10.32
CA ASP A 140 -16.05 1.21 -10.13
C ASP A 140 -15.26 1.68 -11.36
N TRP A 141 -14.27 2.55 -11.16
CA TRP A 141 -13.33 2.96 -12.21
C TRP A 141 -12.07 2.10 -12.24
N PHE A 142 -11.79 1.38 -11.16
CA PHE A 142 -10.68 0.44 -11.07
C PHE A 142 -11.11 -0.79 -10.28
N ARG A 143 -10.68 -1.97 -10.73
CA ARG A 143 -10.83 -3.20 -9.95
C ARG A 143 -9.78 -4.25 -10.28
N PHE A 144 -9.52 -5.14 -9.32
CA PHE A 144 -8.76 -6.38 -9.52
C PHE A 144 -9.51 -7.60 -8.95
N GLN A 145 -10.85 -7.50 -8.93
CA GLN A 145 -11.77 -8.59 -8.62
C GLN A 145 -12.77 -8.80 -9.79
N LYS A 146 -13.47 -9.93 -9.80
CA LYS A 146 -14.52 -10.27 -10.77
C LYS A 146 -15.73 -9.32 -10.66
N ALA A 147 -16.72 -9.44 -11.55
CA ALA A 147 -17.95 -8.65 -11.40
C ALA A 147 -18.73 -9.10 -10.15
N VAL A 148 -19.44 -8.17 -9.49
CA VAL A 148 -20.29 -8.50 -8.35
C VAL A 148 -21.42 -9.43 -8.82
N PRO A 149 -21.60 -10.62 -8.21
CA PRO A 149 -22.71 -11.52 -8.53
C PRO A 149 -24.07 -10.87 -8.23
N LYS A 150 -25.10 -11.18 -9.01
CA LYS A 150 -26.47 -10.64 -8.84
C LYS A 150 -27.49 -11.70 -8.37
N ASP A 151 -27.05 -12.95 -8.34
CA ASP A 151 -27.84 -14.16 -8.13
C ASP A 151 -27.79 -14.67 -6.68
N ARG A 152 -26.94 -14.09 -5.82
CA ARG A 152 -26.78 -14.49 -4.42
C ARG A 152 -26.49 -13.30 -3.51
N ILE A 153 -26.66 -13.51 -2.21
CA ILE A 153 -26.16 -12.57 -1.20
C ILE A 153 -24.65 -12.45 -1.34
N TRP A 154 -24.17 -11.21 -1.39
CA TRP A 154 -22.77 -10.87 -1.56
C TRP A 154 -22.38 -9.87 -0.48
N THR A 155 -21.41 -10.24 0.35
CA THR A 155 -20.90 -9.39 1.42
C THR A 155 -19.62 -8.67 0.99
N SER A 156 -19.25 -7.62 1.72
CA SER A 156 -17.97 -6.94 1.51
C SER A 156 -16.77 -7.88 1.67
N LYS A 157 -16.87 -8.89 2.52
CA LYS A 157 -15.77 -9.82 2.74
C LYS A 157 -15.59 -10.80 1.58
N ASP A 158 -16.67 -11.17 0.90
CA ASP A 158 -16.61 -11.98 -0.32
C ASP A 158 -15.88 -11.25 -1.47
N ASP A 159 -15.84 -9.92 -1.43
CA ASP A 159 -15.14 -9.11 -2.42
C ASP A 159 -13.62 -9.07 -2.21
N SER A 160 -13.12 -9.40 -1.01
CA SER A 160 -11.69 -9.35 -0.71
C SER A 160 -10.87 -10.28 -1.61
N VAL A 161 -9.62 -9.92 -1.87
CA VAL A 161 -8.66 -10.68 -2.66
C VAL A 161 -7.50 -11.11 -1.77
N SER A 162 -7.14 -12.38 -1.84
CA SER A 162 -5.98 -12.90 -1.14
C SER A 162 -4.69 -12.54 -1.89
N ILE A 163 -3.72 -12.00 -1.16
CA ILE A 163 -2.41 -11.63 -1.72
C ILE A 163 -1.34 -12.66 -1.34
N PRO A 164 -0.26 -12.79 -2.13
CA PRO A 164 0.88 -13.63 -1.77
C PRO A 164 1.50 -13.22 -0.43
N LYS A 165 1.92 -14.21 0.37
CA LYS A 165 2.49 -13.97 1.71
C LYS A 165 3.72 -13.04 1.69
N TRP A 166 4.51 -13.08 0.62
CA TRP A 166 5.69 -12.21 0.48
C TRP A 166 5.34 -10.75 0.18
N LEU A 167 4.13 -10.46 -0.33
CA LEU A 167 3.67 -9.12 -0.68
C LEU A 167 2.95 -8.43 0.49
N GLY A 168 2.37 -9.21 1.41
CA GLY A 168 1.66 -8.69 2.56
C GLY A 168 2.53 -8.29 3.75
N ILE A 169 1.86 -7.83 4.80
CA ILE A 169 2.45 -7.69 6.14
C ILE A 169 2.60 -9.07 6.81
N PRO A 170 3.54 -9.22 7.76
CA PRO A 170 3.64 -10.42 8.58
C PRO A 170 2.35 -10.67 9.37
N GLY A 171 1.85 -11.89 9.37
CA GLY A 171 0.67 -12.26 10.14
C GLY A 171 0.07 -13.59 9.70
N VAL A 172 -0.76 -14.16 10.56
CA VAL A 172 -1.45 -15.43 10.28
C VAL A 172 -2.65 -15.21 9.35
N ARG A 173 -3.28 -14.03 9.44
CA ARG A 173 -4.54 -13.69 8.74
C ARG A 173 -4.40 -12.43 7.89
N HIS A 174 -4.94 -12.49 6.67
CA HIS A 174 -5.29 -11.28 5.93
C HIS A 174 -6.52 -10.62 6.57
N SER A 175 -6.32 -9.48 7.25
CA SER A 175 -7.43 -8.74 7.85
C SER A 175 -7.26 -7.24 7.70
N ILE A 176 -8.36 -6.58 7.33
CA ILE A 176 -8.41 -5.14 7.17
C ILE A 176 -8.06 -4.39 8.46
N GLY A 177 -8.42 -4.94 9.62
CA GLY A 177 -8.12 -4.35 10.93
C GLY A 177 -6.61 -4.30 11.19
N LEU A 178 -5.94 -5.45 11.05
CA LEU A 178 -4.49 -5.54 11.22
C LEU A 178 -3.76 -4.69 10.19
N ALA A 179 -4.18 -4.74 8.91
CA ALA A 179 -3.57 -3.96 7.85
C ALA A 179 -3.67 -2.45 8.12
N ARG A 180 -4.82 -1.94 8.56
CA ARG A 180 -4.97 -0.53 8.97
C ARG A 180 -4.10 -0.17 10.16
N TRP A 181 -4.05 -1.04 11.18
CA TRP A 181 -3.21 -0.79 12.36
C TRP A 181 -1.72 -0.67 11.99
N TRP A 182 -1.22 -1.58 11.15
CA TRP A 182 0.14 -1.48 10.61
C TRP A 182 0.34 -0.21 9.78
N HIS A 183 -0.58 0.10 8.86
CA HIS A 183 -0.47 1.27 8.00
C HIS A 183 -0.38 2.56 8.81
N PHE A 184 -1.33 2.82 9.71
CA PHE A 184 -1.36 4.06 10.49
C PHE A 184 -0.22 4.16 11.52
N SER A 185 0.18 3.04 12.14
CA SER A 185 1.29 3.05 13.10
C SER A 185 2.61 3.42 12.42
N PHE A 186 2.89 2.82 11.25
CA PHE A 186 4.10 3.13 10.50
C PHE A 186 4.06 4.49 9.79
N ASP A 187 2.86 4.93 9.37
CA ASP A 187 2.67 6.28 8.83
C ASP A 187 3.00 7.35 9.87
N LEU A 188 2.54 7.17 11.13
CA LEU A 188 2.90 8.07 12.22
C LEU A 188 4.42 8.11 12.46
N LEU A 189 5.09 6.95 12.51
CA LEU A 189 6.55 6.88 12.65
C LEU A 189 7.27 7.53 11.46
N TRP A 190 6.74 7.38 10.25
CA TRP A 190 7.26 7.98 9.03
C TRP A 190 7.16 9.51 9.06
N VAL A 191 6.02 10.06 9.51
CA VAL A 191 5.85 11.51 9.70
C VAL A 191 6.82 12.04 10.76
N ILE A 192 6.96 11.37 11.91
CA ILE A 192 7.92 11.77 12.95
C ILE A 192 9.35 11.76 12.42
N ASN A 193 9.74 10.73 11.66
CA ASN A 193 11.04 10.64 11.01
C ASN A 193 11.25 11.77 10.00
N GLY A 194 10.23 12.13 9.23
CA GLY A 194 10.26 13.26 8.30
C GLY A 194 10.42 14.62 9.01
N ILE A 195 9.75 14.82 10.14
CA ILE A 195 9.91 16.03 10.98
C ILE A 195 11.35 16.10 11.51
N ALA A 196 11.87 15.00 12.07
CA ALA A 196 13.25 14.94 12.56
C ALA A 196 14.27 15.22 11.44
N PHE A 197 14.04 14.65 10.26
CA PHE A 197 14.86 14.89 9.07
C PHE A 197 14.86 16.36 8.67
N TYR A 198 13.67 16.97 8.61
CA TYR A 198 13.53 18.38 8.27
C TYR A 198 14.25 19.28 9.28
N VAL A 199 14.02 19.09 10.58
CA VAL A 199 14.65 19.89 11.64
C VAL A 199 16.18 19.79 11.54
N LEU A 200 16.74 18.58 11.54
CA LEU A 200 18.19 18.37 11.50
C LEU A 200 18.86 18.84 10.21
N LEU A 201 18.11 18.99 9.12
CA LEU A 201 18.64 19.52 7.87
C LEU A 201 18.72 21.05 7.87
N PHE A 202 17.83 21.72 8.61
CA PHE A 202 17.68 23.18 8.61
C PHE A 202 18.06 23.85 9.94
N THR A 203 18.60 23.11 10.89
CA THR A 203 19.24 23.60 12.13
C THR A 203 20.69 23.18 12.18
#